data_AF-A0A947C149-F1
#
_entry.id   AF-A0A947C149-F1
#
_cell.length_a   1.000
_cell.length_b   1.000
_cell.length_c   1.000
_cell.angle_alpha   90.00
_cell.angle_beta   90.00
_cell.angle_gamma   90.00
#
_symmetry.space_group_name_H-M   'P 1'
#
loop_
_entity.id
_entity.type
_entity.pdbx_description
1 polymer ?
#
loop_
_entity_poly.entity_id
_entity_poly.type
_entity_poly.pdbx_seq_one_letter_code
_entity_poly.pdbx_strand_id
1 'polypeptide(L)'
;MICDYMQQEFRALSLRRLMAWTEDRFKFVFIETSSYRVPEGDIDSVHETLPVRGEDWKCGDKDVGDLICEKINEHWIYDPARPELKCAICHDSGSGLHIHLQTHPNTRVR
;
A
#
# COMPACT_ATOMS: atom_id res chain seq x y z
N MET A 1 0.04 -19.39 -3.38
CA MET A 1 -1.39 -19.03 -3.30
C MET A 1 -1.50 -17.66 -3.93
N ILE A 2 -2.17 -17.54 -5.08
CA ILE A 2 -2.41 -16.23 -5.70
C ILE A 2 -3.57 -15.60 -4.93
N CYS A 3 -3.36 -14.44 -4.32
CA CYS A 3 -4.41 -13.75 -3.57
C CYS A 3 -5.25 -12.93 -4.54
N ASP A 4 -6.55 -13.21 -4.68
CA ASP A 4 -7.44 -12.36 -5.46
C ASP A 4 -7.82 -11.13 -4.62
N TYR A 5 -7.02 -10.08 -4.73
CA TYR A 5 -7.28 -8.82 -4.03
C TYR A 5 -8.64 -8.23 -4.37
N MET A 6 -9.22 -8.52 -5.54
CA MET A 6 -10.52 -7.97 -5.90
C MET A 6 -11.66 -8.53 -5.05
N GLN A 7 -11.48 -9.70 -4.42
CA GLN A 7 -12.46 -10.32 -3.52
C GLN A 7 -12.31 -9.87 -2.06
N GLN A 8 -11.32 -9.04 -1.75
CA GLN A 8 -11.07 -8.54 -0.39
C GLN A 8 -11.83 -7.24 -0.11
N GLU A 9 -13.16 -7.33 -0.01
CA GLU A 9 -14.05 -6.16 0.12
C GLU A 9 -13.78 -5.29 1.35
N PHE A 10 -13.10 -5.84 2.37
CA PHE A 10 -12.65 -5.07 3.53
C PHE A 10 -11.56 -4.04 3.18
N ARG A 11 -10.88 -4.18 2.04
CA ARG A 11 -9.89 -3.21 1.53
C ARG A 11 -10.52 -2.20 0.58
N ALA A 12 -10.06 -0.96 0.66
CA ALA A 12 -10.52 0.10 -0.22
C ALA A 12 -10.26 -0.28 -1.69
N LEU A 13 -11.19 0.08 -2.58
CA LEU A 13 -11.07 -0.25 -4.00
C LEU A 13 -9.78 0.31 -4.61
N SER A 14 -9.35 1.50 -4.19
CA SER A 14 -8.08 2.11 -4.59
C SER A 14 -6.89 1.26 -4.17
N LEU A 15 -6.87 0.76 -2.92
CA LEU A 15 -5.82 -0.12 -2.42
C LEU A 15 -5.75 -1.41 -3.25
N ARG A 16 -6.89 -2.09 -3.43
CA ARG A 16 -6.96 -3.33 -4.25
C ARG A 16 -6.42 -3.12 -5.66
N ARG A 17 -6.78 -2.02 -6.32
CA ARG A 17 -6.30 -1.69 -7.67
C ARG A 17 -4.81 -1.40 -7.71
N LEU A 18 -4.30 -0.66 -6.72
CA LEU A 18 -2.87 -0.37 -6.60
C LEU A 18 -2.07 -1.67 -6.44
N MET A 19 -2.52 -2.56 -5.56
CA MET A 19 -1.87 -3.83 -5.30
C MET A 19 -1.85 -4.72 -6.55
N ALA A 20 -3.02 -4.92 -7.18
CA ALA A 20 -3.14 -5.72 -8.39
C ALA A 20 -2.27 -5.17 -9.54
N TRP A 21 -2.24 -3.85 -9.70
CA TRP A 21 -1.35 -3.21 -10.67
C TRP A 21 0.13 -3.48 -10.36
N THR A 22 0.52 -3.42 -9.09
CA THR A 22 1.92 -3.60 -8.69
C THR A 22 2.37 -5.04 -8.95
N GLU A 23 1.58 -6.04 -8.57
CA GLU A 23 1.89 -7.43 -8.87
C GLU A 23 1.95 -7.70 -10.38
N ASP A 24 1.01 -7.15 -11.15
CA ASP A 24 1.02 -7.30 -12.60
C ASP A 24 2.23 -6.61 -13.24
N ARG A 25 2.64 -5.43 -12.75
CA ARG A 25 3.75 -4.65 -13.29
C ARG A 25 5.11 -5.31 -13.09
N PHE A 26 5.32 -5.90 -11.91
CA PHE A 26 6.59 -6.50 -11.51
C PHE A 26 6.62 -8.02 -11.69
N LYS A 27 5.49 -8.64 -12.03
CA LYS A 27 5.33 -10.10 -12.15
C LYS A 27 5.82 -10.81 -10.89
N PHE A 28 5.54 -10.22 -9.73
CA PHE A 28 5.94 -10.70 -8.41
C PHE A 28 4.72 -10.77 -7.50
N VAL A 29 4.71 -11.76 -6.60
CA VAL A 29 3.71 -11.88 -5.53
C VAL A 29 4.37 -11.40 -4.25
N PHE A 30 3.79 -10.37 -3.62
CA PHE A 30 4.37 -9.80 -2.40
C PHE A 30 3.92 -10.58 -1.17
N ILE A 31 4.79 -10.63 -0.16
CA ILE A 31 4.46 -11.22 1.14
C ILE A 31 3.90 -10.12 2.01
N GLU A 32 2.59 -10.16 2.26
CA GLU A 32 1.92 -9.29 3.21
C GLU A 32 2.39 -9.58 4.64
N THR A 33 2.72 -8.52 5.38
CA THR A 33 3.12 -8.59 6.79
C THR A 33 2.12 -7.92 7.73
N SER A 34 1.33 -6.95 7.24
CA SER A 34 0.29 -6.28 8.02
C SER A 34 -0.76 -5.66 7.10
N SER A 35 -2.03 -5.69 7.52
CA SER A 35 -3.14 -5.00 6.85
C SER A 35 -4.04 -4.35 7.91
N TYR A 36 -5.25 -4.86 8.17
CA TYR A 36 -6.14 -4.25 9.17
C TYR A 36 -5.55 -4.30 10.59
N ARG A 37 -5.59 -3.16 11.29
CA ARG A 37 -5.27 -3.04 12.72
C ARG A 37 -6.53 -2.57 13.45
N VAL A 38 -6.82 -3.17 14.60
CA VAL A 38 -7.97 -2.76 15.42
C VAL A 38 -7.58 -1.47 16.15
N PRO A 39 -8.31 -0.35 15.96
CA PRO A 39 -8.01 0.88 16.67
C PRO A 39 -8.23 0.70 18.18
N GLU A 40 -7.29 1.19 18.99
CA GLU A 40 -7.42 1.25 20.46
C GLU A 40 -8.03 2.60 20.94
N GLY A 41 -8.46 3.45 20.00
CA GLY A 41 -9.02 4.78 20.26
C GLY A 41 -9.50 5.47 18.98
N ASP A 42 -9.19 6.76 18.85
CA ASP A 42 -9.41 7.49 17.60
C ASP A 42 -8.54 6.92 16.47
N ILE A 43 -9.09 6.84 15.26
CA ILE A 43 -8.38 6.34 14.09
C ILE A 43 -7.23 7.29 13.75
N ASP A 44 -6.00 6.81 13.87
CA ASP A 44 -4.80 7.60 13.56
C ASP A 44 -4.04 7.07 12.33
N SER A 45 -4.40 5.87 11.84
CA SER A 45 -3.69 5.17 10.80
C SER A 45 -4.59 4.67 9.66
N VAL A 46 -4.04 4.60 8.44
CA VAL A 46 -4.72 4.01 7.28
C VAL A 46 -5.00 2.51 7.44
N HIS A 47 -4.26 1.84 8.34
CA HIS A 47 -4.50 0.43 8.70
C HIS A 47 -5.74 0.24 9.59
N GLU A 48 -6.21 1.29 10.25
CA GLU A 48 -7.33 1.25 11.21
C GLU A 48 -8.66 1.67 10.59
N THR A 49 -8.67 1.90 9.28
CA THR A 49 -9.85 2.39 8.55
C THR A 49 -10.67 1.23 7.99
N LEU A 50 -11.98 1.44 7.86
CA LEU A 50 -12.87 0.57 7.10
C LEU A 50 -13.58 1.39 6.01
N PRO A 51 -13.38 1.08 4.71
CA PRO A 51 -12.50 0.03 4.21
C PRO A 51 -11.01 0.35 4.43
N VAL A 52 -10.18 -0.68 4.62
CA VAL A 52 -8.74 -0.59 4.91
C VAL A 52 -8.00 0.12 3.79
N ARG A 53 -7.15 1.08 4.15
CA ARG A 53 -6.40 1.90 3.20
C ARG A 53 -4.89 1.72 3.28
N GLY A 54 -4.39 0.95 4.24
CA GLY A 54 -2.97 0.67 4.45
C GLY A 54 -2.63 -0.82 4.36
N GLU A 55 -1.43 -1.11 3.86
CA GLU A 55 -0.89 -2.47 3.82
C GLU A 55 0.64 -2.48 3.79
N ASP A 56 1.24 -3.43 4.49
CA ASP A 56 2.68 -3.59 4.55
C ASP A 56 3.12 -4.87 3.86
N TRP A 57 4.10 -4.74 2.97
CA TRP A 57 4.73 -5.84 2.25
C TRP A 57 6.19 -6.01 2.65
N LYS A 58 6.60 -7.25 2.96
CA LYS A 58 7.98 -7.56 3.30
C LYS A 58 8.94 -7.16 2.18
N CYS A 59 10.03 -6.50 2.52
CA CYS A 59 11.09 -6.16 1.57
C CYS A 59 12.46 -6.50 2.17
N GLY A 60 13.26 -7.30 1.47
CA GLY A 60 14.60 -7.70 1.95
C GLY A 60 15.72 -6.78 1.49
N ASP A 61 15.45 -5.90 0.54
CA ASP A 61 16.43 -5.08 -0.17
C ASP A 61 15.89 -3.65 -0.31
N LYS A 62 16.66 -2.66 0.14
CA LYS A 62 16.24 -1.26 0.18
C LYS A 62 16.18 -0.65 -1.22
N ASP A 63 17.12 -0.96 -2.08
CA ASP A 63 17.20 -0.37 -3.42
C ASP A 63 16.08 -0.90 -4.30
N VAL A 64 15.78 -2.20 -4.19
CA VAL A 64 14.62 -2.82 -4.84
C VAL A 64 13.32 -2.21 -4.31
N GLY A 65 13.20 -2.07 -2.99
CA GLY A 65 12.01 -1.49 -2.37
C GLY A 65 11.77 -0.03 -2.79
N ASP A 66 12.83 0.78 -2.85
CA ASP A 66 12.74 2.17 -3.32
C ASP A 66 12.36 2.26 -4.79
N LEU A 67 12.92 1.41 -5.65
CA LEU A 67 12.56 1.36 -7.06
C LEU A 67 11.08 1.00 -7.25
N ILE A 68 10.57 0.03 -6.48
CA ILE A 68 9.15 -0.33 -6.51
C ILE A 68 8.28 0.86 -6.06
N CYS A 69 8.63 1.50 -4.95
CA CYS A 69 7.91 2.67 -4.45
C CYS A 69 7.92 3.82 -5.45
N GLU A 70 9.05 4.08 -6.11
CA GLU A 70 9.15 5.07 -7.17
C GLU A 70 8.15 4.78 -8.29
N LYS A 71 8.12 3.56 -8.83
CA LYS A 71 7.19 3.21 -9.91
C LYS A 71 5.73 3.25 -9.51
N ILE A 72 5.41 2.88 -8.27
CA ILE A 72 4.05 3.04 -7.75
C ILE A 72 3.68 4.53 -7.71
N ASN A 73 4.54 5.39 -7.16
CA ASN A 73 4.26 6.83 -7.01
C ASN A 73 4.35 7.61 -8.33
N GLU A 74 5.03 7.09 -9.36
CA GLU A 74 4.96 7.61 -10.73
C GLU A 74 3.60 7.33 -11.38
N HIS A 75 2.98 6.19 -11.07
CA HIS A 75 1.73 5.76 -11.68
C HIS A 75 0.48 6.20 -10.89
N TRP A 76 0.58 6.27 -9.56
CA TRP A 76 -0.53 6.55 -8.66
C TRP A 76 -0.32 7.87 -7.92
N ILE A 77 -1.39 8.65 -7.80
CA ILE A 77 -1.46 9.87 -7.00
C ILE A 77 -2.25 9.55 -5.74
N TYR A 78 -1.68 9.80 -4.56
CA TYR A 78 -2.35 9.56 -3.27
C TYR A 78 -3.62 10.41 -3.14
N ASP A 79 -3.50 11.72 -3.21
CA ASP A 79 -4.61 12.68 -3.25
C ASP A 79 -4.14 13.93 -4.00
N PRO A 80 -4.79 14.34 -5.10
CA PRO A 80 -4.38 15.53 -5.86
C PRO A 80 -4.29 16.83 -5.04
N ALA A 81 -5.03 16.91 -3.93
CA ALA A 81 -4.97 18.05 -3.01
C ALA A 81 -3.80 18.00 -2.00
N ARG A 82 -3.10 16.86 -1.91
CA ARG A 82 -1.96 16.61 -1.00
C ARG A 82 -0.80 15.95 -1.76
N PRO A 83 -0.16 16.69 -2.69
CA PRO A 83 0.87 16.16 -3.59
C PRO A 83 2.15 15.68 -2.88
N GLU A 84 2.37 16.09 -1.64
CA GLU A 84 3.47 15.64 -0.78
C GLU A 84 3.29 14.21 -0.25
N LEU A 85 2.05 13.71 -0.22
CA LEU A 85 1.75 12.36 0.24
C LEU A 85 1.94 11.33 -0.89
N LYS A 86 2.52 10.19 -0.53
CA LYS A 86 2.88 9.11 -1.45
C LYS A 86 1.99 7.90 -1.24
N CYS A 87 1.75 7.15 -2.30
CA CYS A 87 1.04 5.87 -2.23
C CYS A 87 1.91 4.72 -1.72
N ALA A 88 3.24 4.81 -1.87
CA ALA A 88 4.16 3.78 -1.40
C ALA A 88 5.43 4.39 -0.78
N ILE A 89 5.89 3.81 0.33
CA ILE A 89 7.12 4.20 1.03
C ILE A 89 7.84 2.94 1.47
N CYS A 90 9.13 2.81 1.15
CA CYS A 90 9.97 1.74 1.68
C CYS A 90 10.72 2.25 2.91
N HIS A 91 10.45 1.68 4.08
CA HIS A 91 11.07 2.10 5.34
C HIS A 91 11.20 0.95 6.34
N ASP A 92 11.96 1.20 7.40
CA ASP A 92 12.03 0.34 8.58
C ASP A 92 11.58 1.18 9.78
N SER A 93 10.45 0.80 10.39
CA SER A 93 9.88 1.43 11.57
C SER A 93 10.23 0.71 12.87
N GLY A 94 11.24 -0.18 12.84
CA GLY A 94 11.64 -1.05 13.96
C GLY A 94 11.04 -2.46 13.89
N SER A 95 10.30 -2.77 12.81
CA SER A 95 9.69 -4.08 12.53
C SER A 95 10.34 -4.82 11.36
N GLY A 96 11.45 -4.27 10.85
CA GLY A 96 12.13 -4.75 9.66
C GLY A 96 11.69 -3.99 8.41
N LEU A 97 12.53 -4.06 7.38
CA LEU A 97 12.31 -3.37 6.12
C LEU A 97 11.05 -3.87 5.41
N HIS A 98 10.18 -2.93 5.02
CA HIS A 98 8.96 -3.21 4.28
C HIS A 98 8.57 -2.04 3.37
N ILE A 99 7.73 -2.35 2.38
CA ILE A 99 7.03 -1.38 1.56
C ILE A 99 5.67 -1.15 2.21
N HIS A 100 5.46 0.05 2.73
CA HIS A 100 4.17 0.52 3.21
C HIS A 100 3.38 1.11 2.04
N LEU A 101 2.22 0.52 1.77
CA LEU A 101 1.24 1.01 0.80
C LEU A 101 0.14 1.76 1.53
N GLN A 102 -0.28 2.88 0.95
CA GLN A 102 -1.40 3.65 1.48
C GLN A 102 -2.21 4.32 0.38
N THR A 103 -3.50 4.49 0.65
CA THR A 103 -4.42 5.16 -0.27
C THR A 103 -5.35 6.13 0.45
N HIS A 104 -6.03 6.95 -0.34
CA HIS A 104 -7.07 7.89 0.03
C HIS A 104 -8.32 7.64 -0.85
N PRO A 105 -9.52 8.07 -0.45
CA PRO A 105 -10.69 8.07 -1.35
C PRO A 105 -10.48 8.78 -2.69
N ASN A 106 -9.55 9.75 -2.75
CA ASN A 106 -9.21 10.47 -3.98
C ASN A 106 -8.03 9.86 -4.75
N THR A 107 -7.50 8.71 -4.31
CA THR A 107 -6.39 8.05 -5.00
C THR A 107 -6.80 7.66 -6.41
N ARG A 108 -5.97 8.04 -7.38
CA ARG A 108 -6.22 7.77 -8.80
C ARG A 108 -4.92 7.55 -9.54
N VAL A 109 -5.02 6.91 -10.70
CA VAL A 109 -3.94 6.83 -11.68
C VAL A 109 -3.62 8.25 -12.16
N ARG A 110 -2.33 8.54 -12.35
CA ARG A 110 -1.84 9.80 -12.87
C ARG A 110 -2.27 10.02 -14.33
#